data_AF-A0A3M1IFF3-F1
#
_entry.id   AF-A0A3M1IFF3-F1
#
_cell.length_a   1.000
_cell.length_b   1.000
_cell.length_c   1.000
_cell.angle_alpha   90.00
_cell.angle_beta   90.00
_cell.angle_gamma   90.00
#
_symmetry.space_group_name_H-M   'P 1'
#
loop_
_entity.id
_entity.type
_entity.pdbx_description
1 polymer ?
#
loop_
_entity_poly.entity_id
_entity_poly.type
_entity_poly.pdbx_seq_one_letter_code
_entity_poly.pdbx_strand_id
1 'polypeptide(L)' 'MAKPILKNKKSKQRRAEQTKQKILDASLKLFATKGIAATSMRDIAQAASISLGLTYNYFESKDKLVE' A
#
# COMPACT_ATOMS: atom_id res chain seq x y z
N MET A 1 -11.34 -24.69 30.18
CA MET A 1 -10.17 -24.57 29.27
C MET A 1 -10.61 -23.86 28.00
N ALA A 2 -10.21 -22.61 27.76
CA ALA A 2 -10.43 -21.96 26.46
C ALA A 2 -9.48 -20.76 26.24
N LYS A 3 -8.52 -20.92 25.32
CA LYS A 3 -7.92 -19.86 24.50
C LYS A 3 -7.24 -20.54 23.30
N PRO A 4 -7.39 -20.00 22.08
CA PRO A 4 -6.53 -18.86 21.76
C PRO A 4 -7.17 -17.83 20.83
N ILE A 5 -7.30 -16.59 21.33
CA ILE A 5 -7.66 -15.39 20.55
C ILE A 5 -6.44 -14.84 19.77
N LEU A 6 -5.28 -15.53 19.85
CA LEU A 6 -3.98 -15.02 19.38
C LEU A 6 -3.72 -15.20 17.87
N LYS A 7 -4.51 -16.02 17.17
CA LYS A 7 -4.25 -16.38 15.75
C LYS A 7 -4.64 -15.27 14.75
N ASN A 8 -5.53 -14.35 15.13
CA ASN A 8 -6.13 -13.37 14.20
C ASN A 8 -5.30 -12.09 14.00
N LYS A 9 -4.41 -11.75 14.94
CA LYS A 9 -3.58 -10.53 14.86
C LYS A 9 -2.46 -10.67 13.84
N LYS A 10 -1.78 -11.83 13.81
CA LYS A 10 -0.69 -12.12 12.86
C LYS A 10 -1.14 -12.14 11.40
N SER A 11 -2.33 -12.69 11.11
CA SER A 11 -2.86 -12.73 9.74
C SER A 11 -3.24 -11.33 9.23
N LYS A 12 -3.83 -10.48 10.08
CA LYS A 12 -4.14 -9.08 9.76
C LYS A 12 -2.86 -8.28 9.49
N GLN A 13 -1.84 -8.42 10.34
CA GLN A 13 -0.53 -7.78 10.13
C GLN A 13 0.11 -8.20 8.81
N ARG A 14 0.10 -9.50 8.48
CA ARG A 14 0.64 -9.99 7.20
C ARG A 14 -0.07 -9.38 5.99
N ARG A 15 -1.40 -9.30 6.04
CA ARG A 15 -2.19 -8.66 4.96
C ARG A 15 -1.88 -7.17 4.84
N ALA A 16 -1.66 -6.49 5.96
CA ALA A 16 -1.29 -5.09 5.96
C ALA A 16 0.07 -4.88 5.29
N GLU A 17 1.07 -5.69 5.65
CA GLU A 17 2.40 -5.62 5.04
C GLU A 17 2.36 -5.92 3.54
N GLN A 18 1.60 -6.95 3.13
CA GLN A 18 1.39 -7.26 1.71
C GLN A 18 0.72 -6.11 0.95
N THR A 19 -0.19 -5.38 1.59
CA THR A 19 -0.86 -4.24 0.97
C THR A 19 0.11 -3.07 0.83
N LYS A 20 0.89 -2.78 1.87
CA LYS A 20 1.95 -1.77 1.83
C LYS A 20 2.95 -2.06 0.72
N GLN A 21 3.42 -3.30 0.59
CA GLN A 21 4.36 -3.69 -0.45
C GLN A 21 3.78 -3.51 -1.86
N LYS A 22 2.52 -3.86 -2.09
CA LYS A 22 1.85 -3.63 -3.39
C LYS A 22 1.84 -2.16 -3.79
N ILE A 23 1.63 -1.26 -2.83
CA ILE A 23 1.63 0.18 -3.07
C ILE A 23 3.03 0.65 -3.47
N LEU A 24 4.06 0.21 -2.74
CA LEU A 24 5.46 0.54 -3.02
C LEU A 24 5.93 0.01 -4.38
N ASP A 25 5.61 -1.24 -4.70
CA ASP A 25 5.97 -1.84 -5.99
C ASP A 25 5.31 -1.11 -7.16
N ALA A 26 4.04 -0.71 -7.00
CA ALA A 26 3.31 0.06 -7.99
C ALA A 26 3.87 1.48 -8.15
N SER A 27 4.18 2.15 -7.03
CA SER A 27 4.75 3.50 -7.07
C SER A 27 6.12 3.51 -7.74
N LEU A 28 7.01 2.57 -7.40
CA LEU A 28 8.32 2.43 -8.03
C LEU A 28 8.22 2.23 -9.55
N LYS A 29 7.32 1.35 -10.00
CA LYS A 29 7.08 1.13 -11.44
C LYS A 29 6.59 2.40 -12.13
N LEU A 30 5.65 3.12 -11.54
CA LEU A 30 5.11 4.35 -12.14
C LEU A 30 6.14 5.49 -12.14
N PHE A 31 6.90 5.63 -11.06
CA PHE A 31 7.98 6.61 -10.97
C PHE A 31 9.07 6.34 -12.00
N ALA A 32 9.44 5.07 -12.22
CA ALA A 32 10.43 4.70 -13.23
C ALA A 32 9.93 4.90 -14.67
N THR A 33 8.63 4.75 -14.93
CA THR A 33 8.08 4.78 -16.29
C THR A 33 7.66 6.17 -16.77
N LYS A 34 7.09 6.99 -15.89
CA LYS A 34 6.60 8.33 -16.24
C LYS A 34 7.07 9.46 -15.32
N GLY A 35 7.90 9.15 -14.33
CA GLY A 35 8.41 10.12 -13.37
C GLY A 35 7.45 10.38 -12.20
N ILE A 36 8.02 10.94 -11.11
CA ILE A 36 7.28 11.25 -9.89
C ILE A 36 6.22 12.33 -10.14
N ALA A 37 6.56 13.39 -10.88
CA ALA A 37 5.65 14.51 -11.14
C ALA A 37 4.35 14.07 -11.85
N ALA A 38 4.45 13.19 -12.85
CA ALA A 38 3.31 12.70 -13.62
C ALA A 38 2.55 11.52 -12.96
N THR A 39 2.99 11.07 -11.79
CA THR A 39 2.33 10.00 -11.03
C THR A 39 1.41 10.60 -9.97
N SER A 40 0.18 10.11 -9.88
CA SER A 40 -0.79 10.48 -8.83
C SER A 40 -1.07 9.32 -7.87
N MET A 41 -1.60 9.62 -6.68
CA MET A 41 -2.07 8.59 -5.74
C MET A 41 -3.16 7.69 -6.33
N ARG A 42 -3.98 8.22 -7.26
CA ARG A 42 -5.00 7.44 -7.98
C ARG A 42 -4.36 6.43 -8.94
N ASP A 43 -3.31 6.83 -9.65
CA ASP A 43 -2.59 5.93 -10.56
C ASP A 43 -1.96 4.76 -9.79
N ILE A 44 -1.36 5.08 -8.63
CA ILE A 44 -0.74 4.08 -7.75
C ILE A 44 -1.79 3.10 -7.23
N ALA A 45 -2.93 3.61 -6.75
CA ALA A 45 -4.03 2.77 -6.26
C ALA A 45 -4.53 1.80 -7.34
N GLN A 46 -4.72 2.30 -8.57
CA GLN A 46 -5.13 1.48 -9.72
C GLN A 46 -4.08 0.42 -10.06
N ALA A 47 -2.81 0.81 -10.16
CA ALA A 47 -1.71 -0.11 -10.48
C ALA A 47 -1.50 -1.19 -9.39
N ALA A 48 -1.72 -0.84 -8.12
CA ALA A 48 -1.66 -1.78 -7.00
C ALA A 48 -2.93 -2.64 -6.83
N SER A 49 -3.98 -2.41 -7.64
CA SER A 49 -5.29 -3.06 -7.54
C SER A 49 -5.92 -2.92 -6.14
N ILE A 50 -5.88 -1.71 -5.59
CA ILE A 50 -6.50 -1.36 -4.30
C ILE A 50 -7.34 -0.08 -4.42
N SER A 51 -8.21 0.16 -3.44
CA SER A 51 -8.99 1.40 -3.44
C SER A 51 -8.12 2.61 -3.11
N LEU A 52 -8.50 3.77 -3.64
CA LEU A 52 -7.82 5.04 -3.35
C LEU A 52 -7.85 5.36 -1.85
N GLY A 53 -9.00 5.18 -1.18
CA GLY A 53 -9.11 5.39 0.26
C GLY A 53 -8.21 4.47 1.07
N LEU A 54 -8.09 3.19 0.69
CA LEU A 54 -7.16 2.27 1.34
C LEU A 54 -5.70 2.69 1.11
N THR A 55 -5.37 3.20 -0.07
CA THR A 55 -4.03 3.70 -0.38
C THR A 55 -3.66 4.84 0.58
N TYR A 56 -4.56 5.80 0.78
CA TYR A 56 -4.38 6.91 1.72
C TYR A 56 -4.24 6.46 3.18
N ASN A 57 -4.84 5.32 3.56
CA ASN A 57 -4.64 4.76 4.90
C ASN A 57 -3.21 4.26 5.15
N TYR A 58 -2.44 3.95 4.10
CA TYR A 58 -1.03 3.54 4.21
C TYR A 58 -0.06 4.69 3.94
N PHE A 59 -0.40 5.56 2.99
CA PHE A 59 0.45 6.68 2.57
C PHE A 59 -0.41 7.94 2.37
N GLU A 60 -0.21 8.93 3.23
CA GLU A 60 -1.00 10.16 3.24
C GLU A 60 -0.80 11.01 1.98
N SER A 61 0.36 10.90 1.34
CA SER A 61 0.67 11.61 0.10
C SER A 61 1.67 10.83 -0.77
N LYS A 62 1.84 11.29 -2.01
CA LYS A 62 2.87 10.78 -2.92
C LYS A 62 4.28 10.99 -2.37
N ASP A 63 4.49 12.07 -1.61
CA ASP A 63 5.81 12.40 -1.06
C ASP A 63 6.26 11.37 -0.02
N LYS A 64 5.32 10.76 0.71
CA LYS A 64 5.60 9.65 1.64
C LYS A 64 6.05 8.35 0.97
N LEU A 65 5.96 8.25 -0.35
CA LEU A 65 6.46 7.09 -1.12
C LEU A 65 7.91 7.30 -1.59
N VAL A 66 8.46 8.50 -1.43
CA VAL A 66 9.82 8.86 -1.86
C VAL A 66 10.73 9.28 -0.70
N GLU A 67 10.18 9.39 0.52
CA GLU A 67 10.92 9.55 1.79
C GLU A 67 11.50 8.20 2.24
#